data_AF-A0AAQ3LA29-F1
#
_entry.id   AF-A0AAQ3LA29-F1
#
_cell.length_a   1.000
_cell.length_b   1.000
_cell.length_c   1.000
_cell.angle_alpha   90.00
_cell.angle_beta   90.00
_cell.angle_gamma   90.00
#
_symmetry.space_group_name_H-M   'P 1'
#
loop_
_entity.id
_entity.type
_entity.pdbx_description
1 polymer ?
#
loop_
_entity_poly.entity_id
_entity_poly.type
_entity_poly.pdbx_seq_one_letter_code
_entity_poly.pdbx_strand_id
1 'polypeptide(L)'
;MKSSNATSATKTVLGTGAASITALIGTSSLDGAIVTNTDLGLPGFTVGNGSGSAAWNIDNSGAAEVNVASISVTAIGLYLVYFQGLTNGFSERVATAYTNRALNLGANAEVNSGDFNAVSALLMSSGSLGASVSGFNSGESGYLGFQFNPSGSLVLYGWAEVILTDGGNSGTVEIVQWAYEDTGANIQTPIPEPATVATGLGALALGAAGLRRWRKSRQVA
;
A
#
# COMPACT_ATOMS: atom_id res chain seq x y z
N MET A 1 -49.01 -39.17 -31.79
CA MET A 1 -48.27 -40.27 -31.11
C MET A 1 -47.50 -41.08 -32.15
N LYS A 2 -46.18 -40.86 -32.25
CA LYS A 2 -45.15 -41.88 -32.50
C LYS A 2 -43.79 -41.17 -32.55
N SER A 3 -42.95 -41.49 -31.58
CA SER A 3 -41.53 -41.17 -31.51
C SER A 3 -40.73 -42.21 -32.31
N SER A 4 -39.58 -41.79 -32.87
CA SER A 4 -38.37 -42.61 -32.90
C SER A 4 -37.13 -41.75 -33.20
N ASN A 5 -36.17 -41.80 -32.26
CA ASN A 5 -34.80 -41.31 -32.32
C ASN A 5 -33.99 -41.94 -33.47
N ALA A 6 -32.92 -41.27 -33.92
CA ALA A 6 -31.53 -41.72 -33.68
C ALA A 6 -30.44 -40.83 -34.32
N THR A 7 -29.41 -40.56 -33.51
CA THR A 7 -27.95 -40.50 -33.80
C THR A 7 -27.27 -39.19 -34.18
N SER A 8 -26.27 -38.87 -33.34
CA SER A 8 -25.28 -37.79 -33.30
C SER A 8 -24.40 -37.60 -34.55
N ALA A 9 -23.97 -36.35 -34.73
CA ALA A 9 -22.61 -36.01 -35.18
C ALA A 9 -22.13 -34.74 -34.46
N THR A 10 -21.23 -34.93 -33.49
CA THR A 10 -20.49 -33.86 -32.81
C THR A 10 -19.41 -33.34 -33.74
N LYS A 11 -19.49 -32.07 -34.15
CA LYS A 11 -18.38 -31.38 -34.82
C LYS A 11 -17.66 -30.51 -33.81
N THR A 12 -16.58 -31.04 -33.26
CA THR A 12 -15.60 -30.30 -32.46
C THR A 12 -14.89 -29.28 -33.34
N VAL A 13 -15.11 -28.00 -33.10
CA VAL A 13 -14.20 -26.94 -33.56
C VAL A 13 -13.37 -26.52 -32.35
N LEU A 14 -12.14 -27.03 -32.30
CA LEU A 14 -11.09 -26.54 -31.42
C LEU A 14 -10.64 -25.17 -31.95
N GLY A 15 -11.32 -24.12 -31.53
CA GLY A 15 -10.84 -22.74 -31.64
C GLY A 15 -10.01 -22.43 -30.40
N THR A 16 -8.70 -22.59 -30.49
CA THR A 16 -7.71 -22.07 -29.54
C THR A 16 -7.67 -20.55 -29.69
N GLY A 17 -8.67 -19.88 -29.13
CA GLY A 17 -8.62 -18.45 -28.85
C GLY A 17 -8.00 -18.29 -27.47
N ALA A 18 -6.87 -17.60 -27.38
CA ALA A 18 -6.26 -17.19 -26.13
C ALA A 18 -7.32 -16.50 -25.27
N ALA A 19 -7.79 -17.18 -24.22
CA ALA A 19 -8.41 -16.49 -23.11
C ALA A 19 -7.29 -15.66 -22.49
N SER A 20 -7.21 -14.39 -22.89
CA SER A 20 -6.54 -13.39 -22.07
C SER A 20 -7.12 -13.57 -20.67
N ILE A 21 -6.29 -14.01 -19.72
CA ILE A 21 -6.63 -13.98 -18.31
C ILE A 21 -6.57 -12.50 -17.94
N THR A 22 -7.55 -11.73 -18.41
CA THR A 22 -7.97 -10.52 -17.71
C THR A 22 -8.39 -11.06 -16.37
N ALA A 23 -7.53 -10.87 -15.37
CA ALA A 23 -7.83 -11.22 -14.00
C ALA A 23 -9.23 -10.67 -13.71
N LEU A 24 -10.15 -11.59 -13.45
CA LEU A 24 -11.44 -11.29 -12.88
C LEU A 24 -11.15 -10.75 -11.49
N ILE A 25 -10.86 -9.45 -11.41
CA ILE A 25 -11.02 -8.71 -10.17
C ILE A 25 -12.51 -8.82 -9.91
N GLY A 26 -12.86 -9.65 -8.93
CA GLY A 26 -14.24 -9.80 -8.49
C GLY A 26 -14.72 -8.43 -8.07
N THR A 27 -15.55 -7.80 -8.90
CA THR A 27 -16.36 -6.67 -8.49
C THR A 27 -17.45 -7.23 -7.58
N SER A 28 -17.17 -7.32 -6.28
CA SER A 28 -18.21 -7.38 -5.26
C SER A 28 -18.89 -6.02 -5.26
N SER A 29 -19.97 -5.91 -6.02
CA SER A 29 -20.87 -4.76 -5.99
C SER A 29 -21.55 -4.67 -4.62
N LEU A 30 -21.44 -3.50 -3.98
CA LEU A 30 -22.05 -3.00 -2.73
C LEU A 30 -21.16 -2.91 -1.47
N ASP A 31 -19.89 -3.29 -1.53
CA ASP A 31 -18.89 -2.90 -0.52
C ASP A 31 -18.04 -1.75 -1.09
N GLY A 32 -17.71 -0.76 -0.26
CA GLY A 32 -17.06 0.46 -0.74
C GLY A 32 -15.71 0.22 -1.43
N ALA A 33 -15.35 1.14 -2.32
CA ALA A 33 -14.22 0.96 -3.21
C ALA A 33 -12.93 1.36 -2.49
N ILE A 34 -11.99 0.43 -2.41
CA ILE A 34 -10.63 0.75 -2.00
C ILE A 34 -9.96 1.51 -3.14
N VAL A 35 -9.58 2.76 -2.87
CA VAL A 35 -8.83 3.61 -3.80
C VAL A 35 -7.37 3.59 -3.40
N THR A 36 -6.49 3.23 -4.32
CA THR A 36 -5.03 3.22 -4.11
C THR A 36 -4.36 4.42 -4.78
N ASN A 37 -3.17 4.80 -4.33
CA ASN A 37 -2.36 5.81 -4.99
C ASN A 37 -2.06 5.46 -6.46
N THR A 38 -1.97 4.17 -6.77
CA THR A 38 -1.77 3.69 -8.15
C THR A 38 -2.99 3.93 -9.02
N ASP A 39 -4.21 3.75 -8.50
CA ASP A 39 -5.45 4.09 -9.21
C ASP A 39 -5.53 5.58 -9.53
N LEU A 40 -4.94 6.43 -8.67
CA LEU A 40 -4.85 7.88 -8.84
C LEU A 40 -3.67 8.31 -9.72
N GLY A 41 -2.80 7.39 -10.14
CA GLY A 41 -1.58 7.69 -10.90
C GLY A 41 -0.52 8.46 -10.10
N LEU A 42 -0.56 8.38 -8.78
CA LEU A 42 0.34 9.10 -7.87
C LEU A 42 1.50 8.20 -7.41
N PRO A 43 2.76 8.64 -7.55
CA PRO A 43 3.90 7.90 -7.04
C PRO A 43 4.05 8.04 -5.52
N GLY A 44 4.73 7.08 -4.90
CA GLY A 44 5.32 7.25 -3.59
C GLY A 44 6.37 8.36 -3.55
N PHE A 45 6.82 8.74 -2.36
CA PHE A 45 7.79 9.81 -2.17
C PHE A 45 8.67 9.60 -0.93
N THR A 46 9.80 10.31 -0.87
CA THR A 46 10.76 10.22 0.24
C THR A 46 11.08 11.60 0.78
N VAL A 47 11.14 11.72 2.10
CA VAL A 47 11.60 12.91 2.84
C VAL A 47 12.83 12.54 3.66
N GLY A 48 13.90 13.29 3.48
CA GLY A 48 15.14 13.12 4.24
C GLY A 48 15.10 13.86 5.58
N ASN A 49 15.93 13.39 6.52
CA ASN A 49 16.18 14.08 7.77
C ASN A 49 17.01 15.35 7.53
N GLY A 50 16.54 16.49 8.05
CA GLY A 50 17.26 17.76 8.05
C GLY A 50 17.09 18.63 6.81
N SER A 51 16.42 18.15 5.77
CA SER A 51 15.94 18.98 4.67
C SER A 51 14.83 18.28 3.89
N GLY A 52 13.82 19.05 3.46
CA GLY A 52 12.78 18.58 2.56
C GLY A 52 11.38 18.63 3.18
N SER A 53 10.40 18.70 2.30
CA SER A 53 9.00 18.48 2.60
C SER A 53 8.32 17.94 1.35
N ALA A 54 7.35 17.06 1.55
CA ALA A 54 6.51 16.53 0.49
C ALA A 54 5.05 16.71 0.88
N ALA A 55 4.29 17.35 -0.02
CA ALA A 55 2.85 17.44 0.10
C ALA A 55 2.23 16.08 -0.27
N TRP A 56 1.39 15.56 0.62
CA TRP A 56 0.69 14.31 0.44
C TRP A 56 -0.79 14.61 0.19
N ASN A 57 -1.14 14.63 -1.11
CA ASN A 57 -2.52 14.67 -1.57
C ASN A 57 -3.01 13.23 -1.72
N ILE A 58 -3.89 12.80 -0.83
CA ILE A 58 -4.25 11.39 -0.66
C ILE A 58 -5.25 10.94 -1.71
N ASP A 59 -6.19 11.81 -2.08
CA ASP A 59 -7.30 11.53 -3.00
C ASP A 59 -7.12 12.17 -4.40
N ASN A 60 -5.99 12.87 -4.62
CA ASN A 60 -5.67 13.63 -5.82
C ASN A 60 -6.68 14.73 -6.15
N SER A 61 -7.36 15.26 -5.13
CA SER A 61 -8.35 16.33 -5.26
C SER A 61 -7.91 17.55 -4.44
N GLY A 62 -8.24 18.74 -4.90
CA GLY A 62 -8.00 19.98 -4.14
C GLY A 62 -6.56 20.16 -3.65
N ALA A 63 -6.42 20.60 -2.39
CA ALA A 63 -5.14 20.80 -1.72
C ALA A 63 -4.75 19.56 -0.91
N ALA A 64 -3.44 19.32 -0.75
CA ALA A 64 -2.93 18.18 0.01
C ALA A 64 -3.43 18.15 1.46
N GLU A 65 -3.85 16.97 1.92
CA GLU A 65 -4.33 16.70 3.27
C GLU A 65 -3.26 16.97 4.33
N VAL A 66 -1.99 16.65 4.02
CA VAL A 66 -0.89 16.73 4.97
C VAL A 66 0.44 16.94 4.24
N ASN A 67 1.43 17.49 4.93
CA ASN A 67 2.82 17.48 4.48
C ASN A 67 3.65 16.56 5.37
N VAL A 68 4.49 15.72 4.78
CA VAL A 68 5.61 15.12 5.51
C VAL A 68 6.74 16.12 5.45
N ALA A 69 7.15 16.66 6.60
CA ALA A 69 8.09 17.77 6.66
C ALA A 69 9.29 17.45 7.54
N SER A 70 10.46 17.93 7.13
CA SER A 70 11.63 17.97 7.99
C SER A 70 11.91 19.39 8.48
N ILE A 71 12.21 19.51 9.77
CA ILE A 71 12.69 20.75 10.38
C ILE A 71 14.06 20.54 11.00
N SER A 72 14.93 21.55 10.84
CA SER A 72 16.21 21.65 11.53
C SER A 72 16.15 22.77 12.56
N VAL A 73 16.46 22.45 13.82
CA VAL A 73 16.65 23.42 14.89
C VAL A 73 18.15 23.47 15.20
N THR A 74 18.86 24.23 14.36
CA THR A 74 20.33 24.33 14.36
C THR A 74 20.92 24.74 15.72
N ALA A 75 20.23 25.58 16.49
CA ALA A 75 20.68 26.05 17.79
C ALA A 75 20.90 24.92 18.81
N ILE A 76 20.21 23.79 18.65
CA ILE A 76 20.32 22.63 19.54
C ILE A 76 20.67 21.33 18.80
N GLY A 77 21.04 21.43 17.51
CA GLY A 77 21.38 20.26 16.68
C GLY A 77 20.25 19.23 16.56
N LEU A 78 18.99 19.67 16.65
CA LEU A 78 17.82 18.80 16.57
C LEU A 78 17.26 18.79 15.15
N TYR A 79 16.96 17.60 14.64
CA TYR A 79 16.30 17.45 13.34
C TYR A 79 15.09 16.54 13.47
N LEU A 80 13.92 16.97 13.02
CA LEU A 80 12.69 16.19 13.14
C LEU A 80 12.13 15.88 11.77
N VAL A 81 11.44 14.75 11.64
CA VAL A 81 10.51 14.47 10.53
C VAL A 81 9.15 14.13 11.12
N TYR A 82 8.11 14.80 10.66
CA TYR A 82 6.76 14.72 11.24
C TYR A 82 5.69 15.11 10.21
N PHE A 83 4.43 14.81 10.53
CA PHE A 83 3.29 15.28 9.76
C PHE A 83 2.97 16.74 10.08
N GLN A 84 2.92 17.63 9.10
CA GLN A 84 2.67 19.06 9.25
C GLN A 84 1.47 19.49 8.40
N GLY A 85 0.77 20.55 8.86
CA GLY A 85 -0.27 21.18 8.06
C GLY A 85 -1.44 20.24 7.83
N LEU A 86 -1.90 19.61 8.91
CA LEU A 86 -3.03 18.68 8.90
C LEU A 86 -4.29 19.48 8.48
N THR A 87 -4.81 19.16 7.30
CA THR A 87 -6.04 19.76 6.75
C THR A 87 -7.05 18.66 6.47
N ASN A 88 -8.28 19.04 6.10
CA ASN A 88 -9.35 18.10 5.75
C ASN A 88 -9.54 17.00 6.80
N GLY A 89 -9.41 17.30 8.10
CA GLY A 89 -9.57 16.31 9.17
C GLY A 89 -8.51 15.20 9.21
N PHE A 90 -7.37 15.38 8.54
CA PHE A 90 -6.28 14.41 8.55
C PHE A 90 -5.81 14.14 9.98
N SER A 91 -5.74 12.86 10.34
CA SER A 91 -5.16 12.40 11.60
C SER A 91 -4.59 11.01 11.39
N GLU A 92 -3.42 10.76 11.97
CA GLU A 92 -2.79 9.44 11.94
C GLU A 92 -3.09 8.67 13.23
N ARG A 93 -3.05 7.35 13.12
CA ARG A 93 -3.23 6.45 14.26
C ARG A 93 -1.94 6.37 15.09
N VAL A 94 -2.05 6.74 16.36
CA VAL A 94 -0.93 6.77 17.31
C VAL A 94 -0.91 5.54 18.22
N ALA A 95 0.26 5.19 18.75
CA ALA A 95 0.43 4.03 19.64
C ALA A 95 -0.33 4.15 20.97
N THR A 96 -0.47 5.38 21.47
CA THR A 96 -1.31 5.77 22.61
C THR A 96 -1.63 7.26 22.48
N ALA A 97 -2.79 7.70 22.98
CA ALA A 97 -3.22 9.11 22.93
C ALA A 97 -2.21 10.10 23.55
N TYR A 98 -1.24 9.63 24.33
CA TYR A 98 -0.31 10.47 25.09
C TYR A 98 1.10 10.60 24.50
N THR A 99 1.45 9.87 23.43
CA THR A 99 2.84 9.83 22.96
C THR A 99 3.11 10.47 21.60
N ASN A 100 2.09 10.81 20.79
CA ASN A 100 2.27 11.36 19.43
C ASN A 100 3.29 10.56 18.60
N ARG A 101 3.28 9.24 18.78
CA ARG A 101 4.18 8.29 18.13
C ARG A 101 3.40 7.56 17.06
N ALA A 102 3.92 7.61 15.84
CA ALA A 102 3.36 6.85 14.74
C ALA A 102 3.42 5.35 15.08
N LEU A 103 2.28 4.67 14.92
CA LEU A 103 2.13 3.25 15.23
C LEU A 103 2.25 2.40 13.95
N ASN A 104 3.09 1.37 14.00
CA ASN A 104 3.11 0.34 12.97
C ASN A 104 1.91 -0.60 13.16
N LEU A 105 0.93 -0.47 12.28
CA LEU A 105 -0.20 -1.38 12.15
C LEU A 105 0.32 -2.60 11.39
N GLY A 106 0.60 -3.71 12.08
CA GLY A 106 1.00 -4.95 11.39
C GLY A 106 0.01 -5.36 10.28
N ALA A 107 0.39 -6.36 9.48
CA ALA A 107 -0.49 -6.89 8.44
C ALA A 107 -1.88 -7.30 8.98
N ASN A 108 -2.94 -7.10 8.19
CA ASN A 108 -4.34 -7.34 8.57
C ASN A 108 -4.85 -6.51 9.76
N ALA A 109 -4.15 -5.46 10.16
CA ALA A 109 -4.66 -4.53 11.15
C ALA A 109 -5.82 -3.73 10.56
N GLU A 110 -6.93 -3.69 11.29
CA GLU A 110 -8.07 -2.85 10.93
C GLU A 110 -7.78 -1.39 11.32
N VAL A 111 -8.03 -0.47 10.39
CA VAL A 111 -8.06 0.98 10.59
C VAL A 111 -9.52 1.40 10.72
N ASN A 112 -9.88 1.87 11.91
CA ASN A 112 -11.23 2.29 12.28
C ASN A 112 -11.15 3.50 13.23
N SER A 113 -12.29 4.12 13.54
CA SER A 113 -12.40 5.35 14.35
C SER A 113 -11.75 5.36 15.75
N GLY A 114 -11.27 4.23 16.27
CA GLY A 114 -10.96 4.05 17.70
C GLY A 114 -9.71 4.74 18.26
N ASP A 115 -8.70 5.09 17.45
CA ASP A 115 -7.35 5.41 17.94
C ASP A 115 -6.67 6.63 17.27
N PHE A 116 -7.45 7.53 16.67
CA PHE A 116 -6.91 8.70 15.99
C PHE A 116 -6.65 9.86 16.94
N ASN A 117 -5.48 10.49 16.82
CA ASN A 117 -5.15 11.70 17.57
C ASN A 117 -4.91 12.86 16.60
N ALA A 118 -5.54 14.00 16.84
CA ALA A 118 -5.43 15.19 16.01
C ALA A 118 -4.07 15.91 16.17
N VAL A 119 -3.07 15.27 16.79
CA VAL A 119 -1.74 15.83 16.99
C VAL A 119 -0.78 15.15 16.04
N SER A 120 0.03 15.94 15.35
CA SER A 120 1.10 15.47 14.47
C SER A 120 2.00 14.44 15.14
N ALA A 121 2.02 13.20 14.62
CA ALA A 121 3.06 12.28 15.03
C ALA A 121 4.45 12.66 14.53
N LEU A 122 5.41 12.38 15.40
CA LEU A 122 6.81 12.35 15.06
C LEU A 122 7.13 11.03 14.36
N LEU A 123 7.85 11.09 13.24
CA LEU A 123 8.31 9.92 12.50
C LEU A 123 9.79 9.63 12.77
N MET A 124 10.56 10.67 13.08
CA MET A 124 12.00 10.54 13.33
C MET A 124 12.54 11.74 14.11
N SER A 125 13.53 11.49 14.96
CA SER A 125 14.28 12.52 15.71
C SER A 125 15.78 12.32 15.57
N SER A 126 16.48 13.34 15.11
CA SER A 126 17.92 13.38 14.81
C SER A 126 18.42 12.14 14.07
N GLY A 127 17.64 11.67 13.10
CA GLY A 127 17.98 10.52 12.28
C GLY A 127 17.68 9.16 12.87
N SER A 128 16.98 9.15 14.01
CA SER A 128 16.66 7.94 14.75
C SER A 128 15.15 7.77 14.89
N LEU A 129 14.69 6.54 14.65
CA LEU A 129 13.32 6.11 14.94
C LEU A 129 13.05 6.22 16.46
N GLY A 130 13.93 5.66 17.29
CA GLY A 130 13.97 5.83 18.75
C GLY A 130 12.59 5.81 19.43
N ALA A 131 12.33 6.81 20.27
CA ALA A 131 11.02 7.01 20.90
C ALA A 131 10.00 7.73 20.00
N SER A 132 10.34 8.05 18.75
CA SER A 132 9.45 8.76 17.81
C SER A 132 8.33 7.86 17.29
N VAL A 133 8.60 6.57 17.13
CA VAL A 133 7.67 5.61 16.50
C VAL A 133 7.53 4.34 17.34
N SER A 134 6.46 3.58 17.14
CA SER A 134 6.17 2.33 17.85
C SER A 134 6.01 1.17 16.88
N GLY A 135 6.79 0.11 17.06
CA GLY A 135 6.69 -1.11 16.24
C GLY A 135 7.34 -1.03 14.86
N PHE A 136 8.02 0.06 14.54
CA PHE A 136 8.83 0.18 13.32
C PHE A 136 10.27 -0.30 13.55
N ASN A 137 10.84 -0.93 12.53
CA ASN A 137 12.26 -1.28 12.46
C ASN A 137 12.88 -0.51 11.29
N SER A 138 14.12 -0.05 11.47
CA SER A 138 14.83 0.72 10.44
C SER A 138 14.98 -0.09 9.14
N GLY A 139 14.57 0.49 8.02
CA GLY A 139 14.69 -0.07 6.67
C GLY A 139 13.65 -1.15 6.32
N GLU A 140 12.74 -1.47 7.25
CA GLU A 140 11.66 -2.44 7.03
C GLU A 140 10.36 -1.73 6.68
N SER A 141 9.54 -2.34 5.83
CA SER A 141 8.17 -1.86 5.57
C SER A 141 7.32 -1.98 6.83
N GLY A 142 6.55 -0.93 7.12
CA GLY A 142 5.46 -0.95 8.08
C GLY A 142 4.26 -0.17 7.56
N TYR A 143 3.14 -0.23 8.26
CA TYR A 143 1.93 0.47 7.85
C TYR A 143 1.50 1.50 8.88
N LEU A 144 1.16 2.69 8.41
CA LEU A 144 0.49 3.73 9.17
C LEU A 144 -0.99 3.70 8.86
N GLY A 145 -1.85 3.85 9.86
CA GLY A 145 -3.27 4.12 9.65
C GLY A 145 -3.51 5.62 9.69
N PHE A 146 -4.41 6.11 8.85
CA PHE A 146 -4.86 7.50 8.87
C PHE A 146 -6.36 7.59 8.65
N GLN A 147 -6.93 8.73 9.04
CA GLN A 147 -8.25 9.17 8.63
C GLN A 147 -8.14 10.55 8.00
N PHE A 148 -9.08 10.90 7.14
CA PHE A 148 -9.24 12.23 6.57
C PHE A 148 -10.70 12.44 6.15
N ASN A 149 -11.08 13.65 5.78
CA ASN A 149 -12.44 14.08 5.48
C ASN A 149 -12.41 15.05 4.28
N PRO A 150 -12.25 14.53 3.06
CA PRO A 150 -12.01 15.36 1.86
C PRO A 150 -13.24 16.19 1.47
N SER A 151 -14.44 15.69 1.77
CA SER A 151 -15.71 16.36 1.45
C SER A 151 -16.22 17.27 2.58
N GLY A 152 -15.60 17.23 3.76
CA GLY A 152 -16.11 17.86 4.99
C GLY A 152 -17.28 17.09 5.65
N SER A 153 -17.91 16.15 4.96
CA SER A 153 -19.11 15.44 5.44
C SER A 153 -18.90 13.97 5.83
N LEU A 154 -17.81 13.36 5.38
CA LEU A 154 -17.58 11.92 5.52
C LEU A 154 -16.10 11.67 5.84
N VAL A 155 -15.87 11.06 7.00
CA VAL A 155 -14.54 10.60 7.40
C VAL A 155 -14.23 9.30 6.67
N LEU A 156 -13.11 9.27 5.97
CA LEU A 156 -12.57 8.13 5.26
C LEU A 156 -11.35 7.60 6.00
N TYR A 157 -11.14 6.29 5.92
CA TYR A 157 -10.05 5.60 6.59
C TYR A 157 -9.09 5.01 5.56
N GLY A 158 -7.80 5.09 5.86
CA GLY A 158 -6.76 4.61 4.97
C GLY A 158 -5.54 4.09 5.69
N TRP A 159 -4.67 3.47 4.92
CA TRP A 159 -3.35 3.05 5.37
C TRP A 159 -2.28 3.50 4.37
N ALA A 160 -1.06 3.69 4.86
CA ALA A 160 0.10 3.94 4.04
C ALA A 160 1.22 2.97 4.42
N GLU A 161 1.80 2.33 3.42
CA GLU A 161 3.05 1.60 3.58
C GLU A 161 4.19 2.59 3.62
N VAL A 162 5.02 2.48 4.65
CA VAL A 162 6.15 3.36 4.88
C VAL A 162 7.42 2.58 5.19
N ILE A 163 8.55 3.09 4.72
CA ILE A 163 9.87 2.60 5.08
C ILE A 163 10.59 3.74 5.79
N LEU A 164 10.93 3.51 7.07
CA LEU A 164 11.64 4.49 7.88
C LEU A 164 13.07 3.99 8.07
N THR A 165 14.07 4.77 7.65
CA THR A 165 15.48 4.35 7.69
C THR A 165 16.28 5.26 8.62
N ASP A 166 16.93 4.66 9.62
CA ASP A 166 17.90 5.34 10.47
C ASP A 166 19.12 5.77 9.65
N GLY A 167 19.69 6.93 9.98
CA GLY A 167 20.86 7.42 9.26
C GLY A 167 21.52 8.66 9.86
N GLY A 168 21.24 8.99 11.12
CA GLY A 168 21.63 10.30 11.67
C GLY A 168 21.06 11.43 10.81
N ASN A 169 21.87 12.42 10.44
CA ASN A 169 21.41 13.51 9.56
C ASN A 169 21.03 13.05 8.14
N SER A 170 21.11 11.76 7.81
CA SER A 170 20.73 11.18 6.52
C SER A 170 19.61 10.14 6.61
N GLY A 171 18.94 10.03 7.77
CA GLY A 171 17.76 9.16 7.88
C GLY A 171 16.65 9.57 6.91
N THR A 172 15.77 8.65 6.54
CA THR A 172 14.70 8.89 5.56
C THR A 172 13.35 8.37 6.01
N VAL A 173 12.30 9.03 5.55
CA VAL A 173 10.91 8.57 5.62
C VAL A 173 10.43 8.42 4.19
N GLU A 174 10.11 7.21 3.78
CA GLU A 174 9.54 6.89 2.48
C GLU A 174 8.08 6.49 2.65
N ILE A 175 7.18 7.14 1.91
CA ILE A 175 5.80 6.69 1.69
C ILE A 175 5.80 5.92 0.37
N VAL A 176 5.64 4.59 0.45
CA VAL A 176 5.77 3.70 -0.71
C VAL A 176 4.48 3.68 -1.51
N GLN A 177 3.37 3.43 -0.82
CA GLN A 177 2.03 3.33 -1.38
C GLN A 177 1.00 3.60 -0.29
N TRP A 178 -0.21 3.96 -0.70
CA TRP A 178 -1.32 4.15 0.24
C TRP A 178 -2.63 3.77 -0.41
N ALA A 179 -3.61 3.45 0.43
CA ALA A 179 -4.98 3.22 0.03
C ALA A 179 -5.96 3.77 1.06
N TYR A 180 -7.17 4.10 0.62
CA TYR A 180 -8.26 4.47 1.49
C TYR A 180 -9.58 3.85 1.01
N GLU A 181 -10.53 3.74 1.92
CA GLU A 181 -11.89 3.27 1.65
C GLU A 181 -12.79 4.49 1.44
N ASP A 182 -13.54 4.54 0.33
CA ASP A 182 -14.25 5.75 -0.14
C ASP A 182 -15.69 5.92 0.38
N THR A 183 -16.20 4.98 1.17
CA THR A 183 -17.55 5.03 1.76
C THR A 183 -17.57 5.38 3.25
N GLY A 184 -16.40 5.43 3.91
CA GLY A 184 -16.25 5.62 5.35
C GLY A 184 -16.34 4.33 6.17
N ALA A 185 -16.32 3.17 5.51
CA ALA A 185 -16.16 1.88 6.14
C ALA A 185 -14.70 1.66 6.61
N ASN A 186 -14.50 0.64 7.45
CA ASN A 186 -13.17 0.29 7.94
C ASN A 186 -12.33 -0.33 6.80
N ILE A 187 -11.01 -0.16 6.87
CA ILE A 187 -10.04 -0.74 5.92
C ILE A 187 -9.01 -1.59 6.66
N GLN A 188 -8.53 -2.66 6.03
CA GLN A 188 -7.44 -3.49 6.56
C GLN A 188 -6.13 -3.19 5.85
N THR A 189 -5.02 -3.19 6.61
CA THR A 189 -3.68 -3.16 6.03
C THR A 189 -3.41 -4.44 5.23
N PRO A 190 -2.71 -4.35 4.09
CA PRO A 190 -2.53 -5.50 3.22
C PRO A 190 -1.64 -6.55 3.87
N ILE A 191 -1.80 -7.80 3.44
CA ILE A 191 -0.89 -8.89 3.78
C ILE A 191 0.33 -8.76 2.89
N PRO A 192 1.55 -8.57 3.45
CA PRO A 192 2.76 -8.61 2.65
C PRO A 192 2.81 -9.93 1.88
N GLU A 193 2.76 -9.88 0.56
CA GLU A 193 2.93 -11.08 -0.25
C GLU A 193 4.34 -11.63 0.04
N PRO A 194 4.49 -12.92 0.40
CA PRO A 194 5.81 -13.49 0.56
C PRO A 194 6.55 -13.34 -0.76
N ALA A 195 7.70 -12.66 -0.76
CA ALA A 195 8.57 -12.46 -1.93
C ALA A 195 8.88 -13.77 -2.71
N THR A 196 8.68 -14.92 -2.07
CA THR A 196 8.77 -16.27 -2.63
C THR A 196 7.81 -16.53 -3.80
N VAL A 197 6.60 -15.94 -3.84
CA VAL A 197 5.61 -16.26 -4.87
C VAL A 197 6.01 -15.71 -6.25
N ALA A 198 6.60 -14.51 -6.29
CA ALA A 198 7.13 -13.92 -7.52
C ALA A 198 8.28 -14.75 -8.13
N THR A 199 9.14 -15.33 -7.28
CA THR A 199 10.25 -16.19 -7.74
C THR A 199 9.79 -17.58 -8.20
N GLY A 200 8.71 -18.12 -7.62
CA GLY A 200 8.16 -19.43 -7.99
C GLY A 200 7.55 -19.46 -9.40
N LEU A 201 6.87 -18.38 -9.80
CA LEU A 201 6.29 -18.27 -11.15
C LEU A 201 7.36 -18.12 -12.24
N GLY A 202 8.44 -17.37 -11.97
CA GLY A 202 9.58 -17.26 -12.89
C GLY A 202 10.33 -18.58 -13.07
N ALA A 203 10.54 -19.33 -11.99
CA ALA A 203 11.21 -20.64 -12.03
C ALA A 203 10.39 -21.70 -12.79
N LEU A 204 9.05 -21.70 -12.66
CA LEU A 204 8.17 -22.59 -13.42
C LEU A 204 8.18 -22.28 -14.92
N ALA A 205 8.20 -21.00 -15.31
CA ALA A 205 8.27 -20.60 -16.72
C ALA A 205 9.59 -21.04 -17.38
N LEU A 206 10.71 -20.92 -16.66
CA LEU A 206 12.02 -21.40 -17.13
C LEU A 206 12.09 -22.94 -17.18
N GLY A 207 11.50 -23.64 -16.21
CA GLY A 207 11.39 -25.10 -16.22
C GLY A 207 10.59 -25.64 -17.41
N ALA A 208 9.48 -24.99 -17.78
CA ALA A 208 8.64 -25.39 -18.91
C ALA A 208 9.33 -25.15 -20.27
N ALA A 209 10.06 -24.04 -20.42
CA ALA A 209 10.84 -23.75 -21.63
C ALA A 209 11.99 -24.76 -21.82
N GLY A 210 12.68 -25.12 -20.73
CA GLY A 210 13.72 -26.15 -20.74
C GLY A 210 13.21 -27.53 -21.16
N LEU A 211 12.07 -27.95 -20.62
CA LEU A 211 11.46 -29.25 -20.94
C LEU A 211 10.97 -29.32 -22.40
N ARG A 212 10.47 -28.21 -22.95
CA ARG A 212 10.04 -28.13 -24.36
C ARG A 212 11.23 -28.27 -25.32
N ARG A 213 12.39 -27.70 -24.99
CA ARG A 213 13.61 -27.81 -25.80
C ARG A 213 14.18 -29.24 -25.78
N TRP A 214 14.19 -29.88 -24.61
CA TRP A 214 14.68 -31.26 -24.46
C TRP A 214 13.84 -32.29 -25.22
N ARG A 215 12.52 -32.09 -25.30
CA ARG A 215 11.63 -32.96 -26.10
C ARG A 215 11.92 -32.85 -27.60
N LYS A 216 12.23 -31.66 -28.13
CA LYS A 216 12.59 -31.48 -29.54
C LYS A 216 13.91 -32.16 -29.91
N SER A 217 14.89 -32.21 -29.01
CA SER A 217 16.16 -32.89 -29.29
C SER A 217 16.08 -34.42 -29.32
N ARG A 218 14.99 -35.02 -28.79
CA ARG A 218 14.79 -36.49 -28.80
C ARG A 218 13.95 -36.99 -29.97
N GLN A 219 13.40 -36.11 -30.80
CA GLN A 219 12.65 -36.49 -32.00
C GLN A 219 13.51 -36.47 -33.28
N VAL A 220 14.79 -36.11 -33.17
CA VAL A 220 15.73 -35.98 -34.30
C VAL A 220 16.90 -37.00 -34.17
N ALA A 221 16.81 -37.93 -33.22
CA ALA A 221 17.69 -39.10 -33.09
C ALA A 221 16.83 -40.36 -33.25
#